data_AF-A0A954HJZ3-F1
#
_entry.id   AF-A0A954HJZ3-F1
#
_cell.length_a   1.000
_cell.length_b   1.000
_cell.length_c   1.000
_cell.angle_alpha   90.00
_cell.angle_beta   90.00
_cell.angle_gamma   90.00
#
_symmetry.space_group_name_H-M   'P 1'
#
loop_
_entity.id
_entity.type
_entity.pdbx_description
1 polymer ?
#
loop_
_entity_poly.entity_id
_entity_poly.type
_entity_poly.pdbx_seq_one_letter_code
_entity_poly.pdbx_strand_id
1 'polypeptide(L)'
;MDTPTTQFVSAAEADYRQRLDGVRNALSRLRQRDRLFVRFRLATFALAILAGCMALGGSQTGFVPMLLLLSAFAVVVRLHQPTVRRLRRKHLAGIYFERCLDRIHGEWRAFPADGREFRDD
;
A
#
# COMPACT_ATOMS: atom_id res chain seq x y z
N MET A 1 47.12 3.79 -6.30
CA MET A 1 46.61 2.97 -7.43
C MET A 1 45.21 2.56 -7.01
N ASP A 2 44.25 3.45 -7.20
CA ASP A 2 42.88 3.24 -6.74
C ASP A 2 42.21 2.25 -7.69
N THR A 3 41.84 1.09 -7.15
CA THR A 3 41.29 -0.02 -7.91
C THR A 3 39.92 0.35 -8.50
N PRO A 4 39.67 0.09 -9.80
CA PRO A 4 38.43 0.46 -10.50
C PRO A 4 37.16 -0.12 -9.86
N THR A 5 37.29 -1.21 -9.08
CA THR A 5 36.21 -1.86 -8.33
C THR A 5 35.45 -0.92 -7.39
N THR A 6 36.14 0.04 -6.75
CA THR A 6 35.52 0.94 -5.77
C THR A 6 34.52 1.90 -6.43
N GLN A 7 34.83 2.35 -7.65
CA GLN A 7 34.00 3.28 -8.40
C GLN A 7 32.72 2.62 -8.94
N PHE A 8 32.80 1.34 -9.33
CA PHE A 8 31.64 0.56 -9.77
C PHE A 8 30.67 0.26 -8.63
N VAL A 9 31.18 -0.06 -7.42
CA VAL A 9 30.33 -0.29 -6.24
C VAL A 9 29.58 0.97 -5.85
N SER A 10 30.24 2.14 -5.83
CA SER A 10 29.58 3.41 -5.51
C SER A 10 28.51 3.82 -6.53
N ALA A 11 28.74 3.53 -7.82
CA ALA A 11 27.77 3.82 -8.88
C ALA A 11 26.54 2.91 -8.80
N ALA A 12 26.74 1.61 -8.54
CA ALA A 12 25.64 0.66 -8.35
C ALA A 12 24.83 0.99 -7.08
N GLU A 13 25.49 1.32 -5.97
CA GLU A 13 24.85 1.74 -4.72
C GLU A 13 23.98 2.99 -4.92
N ALA A 14 24.48 3.98 -5.67
CA ALA A 14 23.73 5.19 -5.99
C ALA A 14 22.45 4.91 -6.79
N ASP A 15 22.51 4.04 -7.82
CA ASP A 15 21.33 3.65 -8.61
C ASP A 15 20.28 2.92 -7.74
N TYR A 16 20.73 2.00 -6.89
CA TYR A 16 19.82 1.29 -5.97
C TYR A 16 19.17 2.20 -4.95
N ARG A 17 19.91 3.17 -4.38
CA ARG A 17 19.33 4.19 -3.49
C ARG A 17 18.30 5.06 -4.21
N GLN A 18 18.60 5.51 -5.42
CA GLN A 18 17.67 6.31 -6.21
C GLN A 18 16.37 5.55 -6.49
N ARG A 19 16.46 4.25 -6.84
CA ARG A 19 15.29 3.39 -7.06
C ARG A 19 14.52 3.15 -5.76
N LEU A 20 15.19 2.93 -4.64
CA LEU A 20 14.57 2.76 -3.33
C LEU A 20 13.78 4.00 -2.92
N ASP A 21 14.35 5.19 -3.11
CA ASP A 21 13.66 6.46 -2.83
C ASP A 21 12.43 6.65 -3.74
N GLY A 22 12.53 6.26 -5.02
CA GLY A 22 11.40 6.21 -5.93
C GLY A 22 10.27 5.30 -5.43
N VAL A 23 10.61 4.11 -4.92
CA VAL A 23 9.64 3.17 -4.33
C VAL A 23 9.05 3.71 -3.03
N ARG A 24 9.86 4.31 -2.15
CA ARG A 24 9.40 4.93 -0.89
C ARG A 24 8.44 6.08 -1.15
N ASN A 25 8.73 6.92 -2.13
CA ASN A 25 7.84 8.00 -2.56
C ASN A 25 6.53 7.49 -3.17
N ALA A 26 6.59 6.39 -3.93
CA ALA A 26 5.37 5.75 -4.41
C ALA A 26 4.54 5.16 -3.25
N LEU A 27 5.19 4.50 -2.29
CA LEU A 27 4.53 3.95 -1.10
C LEU A 27 3.86 5.02 -0.24
N SER A 28 4.51 6.16 -0.02
CA SER A 28 3.94 7.26 0.78
C SER A 28 2.68 7.82 0.13
N ARG A 29 2.67 7.99 -1.20
CA ARG A 29 1.48 8.40 -1.98
C ARG A 29 0.37 7.35 -1.91
N LEU A 30 0.70 6.06 -2.03
CA LEU A 30 -0.31 5.00 -1.90
C LEU A 30 -0.89 4.94 -0.48
N ARG A 31 -0.07 5.10 0.57
CA ARG A 31 -0.53 5.17 1.97
C ARG A 31 -1.41 6.39 2.25
N GLN A 32 -1.20 7.52 1.57
CA GLN A 32 -2.11 8.66 1.66
C GLN A 32 -3.48 8.32 1.06
N ARG A 33 -3.51 7.65 -0.10
CA ARG A 33 -4.77 7.17 -0.71
C ARG A 33 -5.47 6.15 0.18
N ASP A 34 -4.70 5.24 0.78
CA ASP A 34 -5.20 4.26 1.75
C ASP A 34 -5.93 4.93 2.93
N ARG A 35 -5.33 5.98 3.50
CA ARG A 35 -5.97 6.80 4.56
C ARG A 35 -7.27 7.46 4.11
N LEU A 36 -7.38 7.89 2.84
CA LEU A 36 -8.64 8.40 2.30
C LEU A 36 -9.70 7.30 2.27
N PHE A 37 -9.36 6.07 1.86
CA PHE A 37 -10.31 4.95 1.87
C PHE A 37 -10.82 4.62 3.28
N VAL A 38 -9.96 4.67 4.29
CA VAL A 38 -10.38 4.51 5.70
C VAL A 38 -11.38 5.59 6.10
N ARG A 39 -11.11 6.85 5.75
CA ARG A 39 -12.04 7.97 6.00
C ARG A 39 -13.37 7.79 5.27
N PHE A 40 -13.35 7.37 4.01
CA PHE A 40 -14.58 7.06 3.25
C PHE A 40 -15.36 5.91 3.87
N ARG A 41 -14.69 4.87 4.37
CA ARG A 41 -15.33 3.76 5.07
C ARG A 41 -16.01 4.22 6.36
N LEU A 42 -15.36 5.10 7.14
CA LEU A 42 -15.97 5.70 8.33
C LEU A 42 -17.16 6.59 7.97
N ALA A 43 -17.03 7.44 6.95
CA ALA A 43 -18.11 8.32 6.50
C ALA A 43 -19.33 7.52 5.99
N THR A 44 -19.12 6.46 5.20
CA THR A 44 -20.20 5.57 4.74
C THR A 44 -20.87 4.84 5.89
N PHE A 45 -20.12 4.38 6.89
CA PHE A 45 -20.68 3.77 8.10
C PHE A 45 -21.49 4.77 8.94
N ALA A 46 -20.98 5.99 9.12
CA ALA A 46 -21.68 7.05 9.85
C ALA A 46 -22.99 7.44 9.15
N LEU A 47 -22.99 7.58 7.82
CA LEU A 47 -24.19 7.83 7.04
C LEU A 47 -25.19 6.66 7.12
N ALA A 48 -24.72 5.42 7.15
CA ALA A 48 -25.57 4.24 7.34
C ALA A 48 -26.29 4.26 8.69
N ILE A 49 -25.59 4.62 9.77
CA ILE A 49 -26.20 4.80 11.09
C ILE A 49 -27.23 5.94 11.04
N LEU A 50 -26.88 7.09 10.46
CA LEU A 50 -27.76 8.24 10.38
C LEU A 50 -29.06 7.92 9.62
N ALA A 51 -28.94 7.21 8.49
CA ALA A 51 -30.08 6.73 7.72
C ALA A 51 -30.93 5.72 8.50
N GLY A 52 -30.30 4.81 9.25
CA GLY A 52 -31.00 3.89 10.15
C GLY A 52 -31.78 4.63 11.24
N CYS A 53 -31.19 5.65 11.86
CA CYS A 53 -31.86 6.49 12.85
C CYS A 53 -33.05 7.26 12.26
N MET A 54 -32.94 7.80 11.04
CA MET A 54 -34.07 8.46 10.37
C MET A 54 -35.20 7.49 10.02
N ALA A 55 -34.88 6.25 9.63
CA ALA A 55 -35.88 5.23 9.34
C ALA A 55 -36.74 4.85 10.56
N LEU A 56 -36.19 4.95 11.77
CA LEU A 56 -36.94 4.75 13.02
C LEU A 56 -37.95 5.89 13.31
N GLY A 57 -37.79 7.06 12.68
CA GLY A 57 -38.66 8.23 12.84
C GLY A 57 -40.00 8.16 12.10
N GLY A 58 -40.34 7.03 11.46
CA GLY A 58 -41.66 6.81 10.85
C GLY A 58 -41.84 7.30 9.41
N SER A 59 -40.79 7.74 8.72
CA SER A 59 -40.86 8.07 7.30
C SER A 59 -40.87 6.80 6.42
N GLN A 60 -41.91 6.62 5.59
CA GLN A 60 -42.04 5.53 4.60
C GLN A 60 -40.97 5.51 3.48
N THR A 61 -39.88 6.27 3.60
CA THR A 61 -38.71 6.27 2.72
C THR A 61 -37.84 5.03 2.96
N GLY A 62 -38.44 3.83 2.87
CA GLY A 62 -37.94 2.61 3.51
C GLY A 62 -36.88 1.79 2.76
N PHE A 63 -36.36 2.21 1.61
CA PHE A 63 -35.41 1.34 0.87
C PHE A 63 -34.37 2.06 0.02
N VAL A 64 -34.75 3.13 -0.68
CA VAL A 64 -33.86 3.88 -1.58
C VAL A 64 -32.59 4.43 -0.91
N PRO A 65 -32.65 5.14 0.24
CA PRO A 65 -31.44 5.67 0.86
C PRO A 65 -30.51 4.57 1.38
N MET A 66 -31.07 3.44 1.82
CA MET A 66 -30.30 2.28 2.28
C MET A 66 -29.53 1.63 1.12
N LEU A 67 -30.17 1.45 -0.03
CA LEU A 67 -29.51 0.97 -1.26
C LEU A 67 -28.41 1.92 -1.74
N LEU A 68 -28.63 3.23 -1.65
CA LEU A 68 -27.64 4.23 -2.03
C LEU A 68 -26.39 4.14 -1.14
N LEU A 69 -26.55 3.96 0.16
CA LEU A 69 -25.44 3.77 1.09
C LEU A 69 -24.70 2.45 0.87
N LEU A 70 -25.44 1.36 0.64
CA LEU A 70 -24.86 0.05 0.37
C LEU A 70 -24.05 0.05 -0.94
N SER A 71 -24.59 0.67 -2.00
CA SER A 71 -23.91 0.80 -3.29
C SER A 71 -22.66 1.69 -3.18
N ALA A 72 -22.75 2.82 -2.49
CA ALA A 72 -21.59 3.68 -2.22
C ALA A 72 -20.48 2.92 -1.47
N PHE A 73 -20.84 2.15 -0.44
CA PHE A 73 -19.91 1.30 0.29
C PHE A 73 -19.27 0.24 -0.62
N ALA A 74 -20.06 -0.45 -1.44
CA ALA A 74 -19.56 -1.46 -2.37
C ALA A 74 -18.56 -0.88 -3.40
N VAL A 75 -18.83 0.32 -3.93
CA VAL A 75 -17.94 1.03 -4.84
C VAL A 75 -16.61 1.38 -4.15
N VAL A 76 -16.67 1.90 -2.92
CA VAL A 76 -15.47 2.23 -2.12
C VAL A 76 -14.62 0.97 -1.89
N VAL A 77 -15.23 -0.15 -1.51
CA VAL A 77 -14.53 -1.43 -1.30
C VAL A 77 -13.89 -1.94 -2.59
N ARG A 78 -14.61 -1.87 -3.73
CA ARG A 78 -14.07 -2.31 -5.03
C ARG A 78 -12.88 -1.48 -5.48
N LEU A 79 -12.91 -0.17 -5.26
CA LEU A 79 -11.80 0.73 -5.59
C LEU A 79 -10.60 0.57 -4.63
N HIS A 80 -10.85 0.09 -3.41
CA HIS A 80 -9.79 -0.12 -2.41
C HIS A 80 -8.92 -1.36 -2.70
N GLN A 81 -9.52 -2.48 -3.11
CA GLN A 81 -8.80 -3.72 -3.42
C GLN A 81 -7.56 -3.56 -4.34
N PRO A 82 -7.64 -2.88 -5.49
CA PRO A 82 -6.48 -2.69 -6.35
C PRO A 82 -5.41 -1.81 -5.69
N THR A 83 -5.80 -0.87 -4.82
CA THR A 83 -4.86 -0.02 -4.06
C THR A 83 -4.06 -0.85 -3.08
N VAL A 84 -4.72 -1.74 -2.33
CA VAL A 84 -4.06 -2.67 -1.39
C VAL A 84 -3.08 -3.59 -2.11
N ARG A 85 -3.50 -4.17 -3.25
CA ARG A 85 -2.62 -5.04 -4.06
C ARG A 85 -1.38 -4.29 -4.57
N ARG A 86 -1.55 -3.05 -5.04
CA ARG A 86 -0.42 -2.20 -5.47
C ARG A 86 0.50 -1.84 -4.31
N LEU A 87 -0.06 -1.61 -3.12
CA LEU A 87 0.70 -1.29 -1.91
C LEU A 87 1.55 -2.49 -1.48
N ARG A 88 0.98 -3.71 -1.44
CA ARG A 88 1.72 -4.96 -1.16
C ARG A 88 2.89 -5.14 -2.15
N ARG A 89 2.64 -5.01 -3.46
CA ARG A 89 3.68 -5.13 -4.49
C ARG A 89 4.81 -4.11 -4.34
N LYS A 90 4.47 -2.84 -4.09
CA LYS A 90 5.49 -1.79 -3.91
C LYS A 90 6.25 -1.96 -2.60
N HIS A 91 5.63 -2.49 -1.56
CA HIS A 91 6.30 -2.80 -0.31
C HIS A 91 7.33 -3.92 -0.48
N LEU A 92 6.96 -5.01 -1.14
CA LEU A 92 7.88 -6.11 -1.47
C LEU A 92 9.05 -5.64 -2.34
N ALA A 93 8.79 -4.78 -3.33
CA ALA A 93 9.86 -4.18 -4.14
C ALA A 93 10.82 -3.31 -3.30
N GLY A 94 10.32 -2.59 -2.30
CA GLY A 94 11.16 -1.81 -1.38
C GLY A 94 12.07 -2.70 -0.54
N ILE A 95 11.51 -3.78 0.03
CA ILE A 95 12.27 -4.78 0.79
C ILE A 95 13.37 -5.41 -0.06
N TYR A 96 13.08 -5.73 -1.33
CA TYR A 96 14.07 -6.27 -2.26
C TYR A 96 15.27 -5.32 -2.44
N PHE A 97 15.03 -4.04 -2.69
CA PHE A 97 16.12 -3.06 -2.87
C PHE A 97 16.90 -2.80 -1.60
N GLU A 98 16.25 -2.78 -0.43
CA GLU A 98 16.94 -2.71 0.87
C GLU A 98 17.87 -3.91 1.04
N ARG A 99 17.39 -5.14 0.80
CA ARG A 99 18.22 -6.35 0.86
C ARG A 99 19.39 -6.34 -0.14
N CYS A 100 19.20 -5.79 -1.34
CA CYS A 100 20.28 -5.64 -2.31
C CYS A 100 21.37 -4.68 -1.81
N LEU A 101 20.98 -3.55 -1.19
CA LEU A 101 21.94 -2.62 -0.58
C LEU A 101 22.68 -3.29 0.59
N ASP A 102 21.96 -3.99 1.46
CA ASP A 102 22.57 -4.70 2.60
C ASP A 102 23.59 -5.75 2.14
N ARG A 103 23.31 -6.45 1.02
CA ARG A 103 24.28 -7.37 0.37
C ARG A 103 25.50 -6.64 -0.17
N ILE A 104 25.35 -5.46 -0.76
CA ILE A 104 26.49 -4.63 -1.24
C ILE A 104 27.35 -4.17 -0.06
N HIS A 105 26.74 -3.87 1.09
CA HIS A 105 27.43 -3.48 2.32
C HIS A 105 28.04 -4.64 3.11
N GLY A 106 27.88 -5.89 2.64
CA GLY A 106 28.48 -7.08 3.27
C GLY A 106 27.65 -7.69 4.41
N GLU A 107 26.41 -7.25 4.62
CA GLU A 107 25.50 -7.78 5.66
C GLU A 107 24.76 -9.06 5.23
N TRP A 108 25.32 -9.83 4.31
CA TRP A 108 24.69 -11.03 3.72
C TRP A 108 24.33 -12.13 4.73
N ARG A 109 24.95 -12.16 5.92
CA ARG A 109 24.68 -13.18 6.96
C ARG A 109 23.34 -12.98 7.68
N ALA A 110 22.72 -11.81 7.56
CA ALA A 110 21.45 -11.52 8.23
C ALA A 110 20.22 -12.11 7.50
N PHE A 111 20.39 -12.71 6.32
CA PHE A 111 19.28 -13.14 5.46
C PHE A 111 19.17 -14.67 5.36
N PRO A 112 18.00 -15.26 5.65
CA PRO A 112 17.78 -16.68 5.43
C PRO A 112 17.77 -17.00 3.93
N ALA A 113 18.61 -17.94 3.50
CA ALA A 113 18.73 -18.40 2.11
C ALA A 113 17.61 -19.39 1.71
N ASP A 114 16.36 -19.07 2.04
CA ASP A 114 15.23 -19.99 1.89
C ASP A 114 14.34 -19.68 0.67
N GLY A 115 14.66 -18.63 -0.09
CA GLY A 115 13.93 -18.25 -1.31
C GLY A 115 12.48 -17.83 -1.07
N ARG A 116 12.03 -17.69 0.19
CA ARG A 116 10.65 -17.32 0.52
C ARG A 116 10.26 -15.93 0.01
N GLU A 117 11.24 -15.10 -0.32
CA GLU A 117 11.06 -13.78 -0.93
C GLU A 117 10.52 -13.80 -2.37
N PHE A 118 10.55 -14.96 -3.03
CA PHE A 118 10.02 -15.16 -4.39
C PHE A 118 8.71 -15.96 -4.43
N ARG A 119 8.12 -16.28 -3.27
CA ARG A 119 6.83 -16.99 -3.22
C ARG A 119 5.67 -16.02 -3.48
N ASP A 120 4.96 -16.26 -4.57
CA ASP A 120 3.85 -15.43 -5.09
C ASP A 120 2.46 -15.81 -4.53
N ASP A 121 2.42 -16.52 -3.40
CA ASP A 121 1.20 -16.97 -2.71
C ASP A 121 0.50 -15.92 -1.79
#